data_AF-A0A1V4HGW4-F1
#
_entry.id   AF-A0A1V4HGW4-F1
#
_cell.length_a   1.000
_cell.length_b   1.000
_cell.length_c   1.000
_cell.angle_alpha   90.00
_cell.angle_beta   90.00
_cell.angle_gamma   90.00
#
_symmetry.space_group_name_H-M   'P 1'
#
loop_
_entity.id
_entity.type
_entity.pdbx_description
1 polymer ?
#
loop_
_entity_poly.entity_id
_entity_poly.type
_entity_poly.pdbx_seq_one_letter_code
_entity_poly.pdbx_strand_id
1 'polypeptide(L)'
;MIEQEMTILSLLIELKHKTQQLLEIDIEEEQEIPRLNALQQEQEILSQRLAQFQPAPLNDQIRRVAAECQQLETLFNAKLINFQKVVKTNIDKIERMKQHKHAYQNQYLQAEGYFVDNRN
;
A
#
# COMPACT_ATOMS: atom_id res chain seq x y z
N MET A 1 -33.93 14.36 8.62
CA MET A 1 -33.40 13.04 9.05
C MET A 1 -33.31 12.07 7.88
N ILE A 2 -34.40 11.79 7.13
CA ILE A 2 -34.38 10.81 6.02
C ILE A 2 -33.38 11.17 4.91
N GLU A 3 -33.30 12.44 4.49
CA GLU A 3 -32.35 12.86 3.44
C GLU A 3 -30.88 12.66 3.87
N GLN A 4 -30.55 12.96 5.12
CA GLN A 4 -29.21 12.79 5.66
C GLN A 4 -28.81 11.30 5.73
N GLU A 5 -29.74 10.42 6.14
CA GLU A 5 -29.51 8.97 6.14
C GLU A 5 -29.29 8.42 4.72
N MET A 6 -30.05 8.90 3.74
CA MET A 6 -29.88 8.52 2.33
C MET A 6 -28.54 8.98 1.78
N THR A 7 -28.08 10.19 2.13
CA THR A 7 -26.76 10.70 1.74
C THR A 7 -25.62 9.91 2.39
N ILE A 8 -25.72 9.58 3.68
CA ILE A 8 -24.71 8.75 4.36
C ILE A 8 -24.65 7.36 3.71
N LEU A 9 -25.81 6.76 3.43
CA LEU A 9 -25.88 5.45 2.80
C LEU A 9 -25.26 5.47 1.39
N SER A 10 -25.55 6.49 0.58
CA SER A 10 -24.97 6.60 -0.76
C SER A 10 -23.45 6.74 -0.72
N LEU A 11 -22.93 7.57 0.20
CA LEU A 11 -21.48 7.76 0.38
C LEU A 11 -20.79 6.47 0.86
N LEU A 12 -21.43 5.70 1.74
CA LEU A 12 -20.89 4.41 2.18
C LEU A 12 -20.91 3.36 1.07
N ILE A 13 -21.95 3.32 0.24
CA ILE A 13 -22.00 2.43 -0.93
C ILE A 13 -20.89 2.81 -1.92
N GLU A 14 -20.67 4.10 -2.15
CA GLU A 14 -19.60 4.58 -3.02
C GLU A 14 -18.23 4.21 -2.45
N LEU A 15 -18.01 4.42 -1.15
CA LEU A 15 -16.78 4.03 -0.45
C LEU A 15 -16.51 2.52 -0.57
N LYS A 16 -17.55 1.71 -0.36
CA LYS A 16 -17.48 0.25 -0.54
C LYS A 16 -17.03 -0.11 -1.95
N HIS A 17 -17.64 0.50 -2.97
CA HIS A 17 -17.33 0.21 -4.36
C HIS A 17 -15.89 0.60 -4.70
N LYS A 18 -15.42 1.77 -4.25
CA LYS A 18 -14.02 2.20 -4.44
C LYS A 18 -13.03 1.28 -3.74
N THR A 19 -13.36 0.82 -2.53
CA THR A 19 -12.53 -0.15 -1.80
C THR A 19 -12.45 -1.50 -2.52
N GLN A 20 -13.54 -1.94 -3.17
CA GLN A 20 -13.52 -3.14 -4.02
C GLN A 20 -12.62 -2.95 -5.25
N GLN A 21 -12.71 -1.80 -5.93
CA GLN A 21 -11.82 -1.50 -7.06
C GLN A 21 -10.34 -1.45 -6.63
N LEU A 22 -10.06 -0.93 -5.43
CA LEU A 22 -8.71 -0.95 -4.84
C LEU A 22 -8.19 -2.37 -4.56
N LEU A 23 -9.08 -3.29 -4.15
CA LEU A 23 -8.71 -4.70 -3.94
C LEU A 23 -8.39 -5.43 -5.25
N GLU A 24 -9.01 -5.03 -6.35
CA GLU A 24 -8.81 -5.59 -7.69
C GLU A 24 -7.51 -5.11 -8.35
N ILE A 25 -6.94 -3.99 -7.92
CA ILE A 25 -5.67 -3.49 -8.47
C ILE A 25 -4.56 -4.50 -8.25
N ASP A 26 -3.88 -4.84 -9.34
CA ASP A 26 -2.59 -5.50 -9.26
C ASP A 26 -1.50 -4.48 -8.96
N ILE A 27 -1.04 -4.51 -7.72
CA ILE A 27 -0.02 -3.61 -7.18
C ILE A 27 1.40 -3.95 -7.68
N GLU A 28 1.56 -5.09 -8.36
CA GLU A 28 2.84 -5.45 -9.01
C GLU A 28 3.00 -4.79 -10.38
N GLU A 29 1.92 -4.30 -10.99
CA GLU A 29 1.94 -3.65 -12.29
C GLU A 29 2.11 -2.13 -12.16
N GLU A 30 3.24 -1.60 -12.63
CA GLU A 30 3.55 -0.16 -12.58
C GLU A 30 2.49 0.71 -13.28
N GLN A 31 1.86 0.18 -14.33
CA GLN A 31 0.80 0.84 -15.07
C GLN A 31 -0.50 1.07 -14.26
N GLU A 32 -0.69 0.32 -13.17
CA GLU A 32 -1.85 0.49 -12.28
C GLU A 32 -1.60 1.54 -11.19
N ILE A 33 -0.37 2.03 -11.00
CA ILE A 33 -0.02 3.05 -9.98
C ILE A 33 -0.86 4.34 -10.13
N PRO A 34 -1.05 4.91 -11.32
CA PRO A 34 -1.90 6.11 -11.48
C PRO A 34 -3.34 5.85 -11.04
N ARG A 35 -3.88 4.67 -11.35
CA ARG A 35 -5.24 4.26 -10.97
C ARG A 35 -5.36 4.04 -9.46
N LEU A 36 -4.35 3.43 -8.85
CA LEU A 36 -4.25 3.29 -7.39
C LEU A 36 -4.29 4.64 -6.69
N ASN A 37 -3.46 5.59 -7.14
CA ASN A 37 -3.42 6.94 -6.56
C ASN A 37 -4.76 7.67 -6.72
N ALA A 38 -5.39 7.58 -7.88
CA ALA A 38 -6.69 8.20 -8.12
C ALA A 38 -7.77 7.63 -7.18
N LEU A 39 -7.85 6.31 -7.05
CA LEU A 39 -8.82 5.66 -6.17
C LEU A 39 -8.58 5.95 -4.69
N GLN A 40 -7.32 6.05 -4.24
CA GLN A 40 -6.99 6.46 -2.88
C GLN A 40 -7.39 7.90 -2.59
N GLN A 41 -7.16 8.83 -3.53
CA GLN A 41 -7.60 10.21 -3.39
C GLN A 41 -9.13 10.33 -3.30
N GLU A 42 -9.85 9.59 -4.13
CA GLU A 42 -11.30 9.54 -4.08
C GLU A 42 -11.81 8.96 -2.75
N GLN A 43 -11.17 7.91 -2.23
CA GLN A 43 -11.49 7.32 -0.93
C GLN A 43 -11.29 8.30 0.23
N GLU A 44 -10.21 9.08 0.19
CA GLU A 44 -9.91 10.13 1.17
C GLU A 44 -10.99 11.22 1.16
N ILE A 45 -11.39 11.69 -0.03
CA ILE A 45 -12.46 12.69 -0.18
C ILE A 45 -13.78 12.16 0.37
N LEU A 46 -14.13 10.90 0.08
CA LEU A 46 -15.35 10.27 0.60
C LEU A 46 -15.33 10.14 2.12
N SER A 47 -14.18 9.77 2.69
CA SER A 47 -13.99 9.68 4.14
C SER A 47 -14.13 11.04 4.83
N GLN A 48 -13.55 12.09 4.24
CA GLN A 48 -13.70 13.46 4.73
C GLN A 48 -15.15 13.95 4.65
N ARG A 49 -15.88 13.61 3.59
CA ARG A 49 -17.32 13.90 3.48
C ARG A 49 -18.13 13.17 4.54
N LEU A 50 -17.84 11.88 4.77
CA LEU A 50 -18.48 11.09 5.83
C LEU A 50 -18.21 11.67 7.22
N ALA A 51 -17.01 12.19 7.47
CA ALA A 51 -16.64 12.81 8.73
C ALA A 51 -17.39 14.12 9.03
N GLN A 52 -17.99 14.77 8.02
CA GLN A 52 -18.81 15.97 8.21
C GLN A 52 -20.18 15.67 8.81
N PHE A 53 -20.62 14.41 8.77
CA PHE A 53 -21.89 14.02 9.38
C PHE A 53 -21.66 13.78 10.88
N GLN A 54 -22.36 14.55 11.72
CA GLN A 54 -22.43 14.31 13.16
C GLN A 54 -22.93 12.89 13.46
N PRO A 55 -22.64 12.32 14.64
CA PRO A 55 -23.16 11.02 15.06
C PRO A 55 -24.69 11.07 15.17
N ALA A 56 -25.35 10.88 14.03
CA ALA A 56 -26.79 10.67 13.95
C ALA A 56 -27.08 9.22 14.37
N PRO A 57 -28.27 8.94 14.93
CA PRO A 57 -28.71 7.57 15.13
C PRO A 57 -28.77 6.87 13.77
N LEU A 58 -27.76 6.06 13.48
CA LEU A 58 -27.66 5.30 12.25
C LEU A 58 -28.68 4.17 12.29
N ASN A 59 -29.48 4.05 11.24
CA ASN A 59 -30.35 2.90 11.02
C ASN A 59 -29.51 1.61 10.80
N ASP A 60 -30.13 0.44 10.98
CA ASP A 60 -29.43 -0.84 10.91
C ASP A 60 -28.78 -1.11 9.54
N GLN A 61 -29.38 -0.59 8.47
CA GLN A 61 -28.83 -0.71 7.11
C GLN A 61 -27.50 0.04 6.97
N ILE A 62 -27.43 1.28 7.46
CA ILE A 62 -26.21 2.08 7.44
C ILE A 62 -25.12 1.42 8.30
N ARG A 63 -25.47 0.90 9.47
CA ARG A 63 -24.53 0.16 10.34
C ARG A 63 -23.94 -1.06 9.64
N ARG A 64 -24.78 -1.81 8.92
CA ARG A 64 -24.33 -2.98 8.16
C ARG A 64 -23.36 -2.61 7.05
N VAL A 65 -23.68 -1.60 6.25
CA VAL A 65 -22.80 -1.16 5.16
C VAL A 65 -21.49 -0.60 5.71
N ALA A 66 -21.54 0.17 6.81
CA ALA A 66 -20.32 0.67 7.47
C ALA A 66 -19.41 -0.46 7.97
N ALA A 67 -19.99 -1.51 8.56
CA ALA A 67 -19.23 -2.70 8.98
C ALA A 67 -18.59 -3.43 7.78
N GLU A 68 -19.30 -3.53 6.66
CA GLU A 68 -18.76 -4.09 5.41
C GLU A 68 -17.61 -3.25 4.86
N CYS A 69 -17.72 -1.91 4.87
CA CYS A 69 -16.62 -1.03 4.47
C CYS A 69 -15.38 -1.24 5.36
N GLN A 70 -15.55 -1.31 6.68
CA GLN A 70 -14.46 -1.53 7.62
C GLN A 70 -13.74 -2.88 7.39
N GLN A 71 -14.50 -3.94 7.09
CA GLN A 71 -13.94 -5.24 6.75
C GLN A 71 -13.10 -5.18 5.46
N LEU A 72 -13.62 -4.52 4.41
CA LEU A 72 -12.91 -4.37 3.15
C LEU A 72 -11.63 -3.54 3.30
N GLU A 73 -11.67 -2.45 4.07
CA GLU A 73 -10.48 -1.64 4.37
C GLU A 73 -9.43 -2.44 5.14
N THR A 74 -9.85 -3.28 6.09
CA THR A 74 -8.94 -4.16 6.82
C THR A 74 -8.24 -5.14 5.88
N LEU A 75 -8.97 -5.73 4.94
CA LEU A 75 -8.42 -6.63 3.93
C LEU A 75 -7.44 -5.90 2.99
N PHE A 76 -7.81 -4.71 2.53
CA PHE A 76 -6.96 -3.90 1.66
C PHE A 76 -5.66 -3.50 2.35
N ASN A 77 -5.73 -3.06 3.61
CA ASN A 77 -4.55 -2.73 4.42
C ASN A 77 -3.65 -3.96 4.61
N ALA A 78 -4.22 -5.15 4.84
CA ALA A 78 -3.45 -6.38 4.92
C ALA A 78 -2.71 -6.70 3.60
N LYS A 79 -3.38 -6.52 2.44
CA LYS A 79 -2.76 -6.67 1.10
C LYS A 79 -1.58 -5.71 0.93
N LEU A 80 -1.76 -4.43 1.27
CA LEU A 80 -0.71 -3.41 1.20
C LEU A 80 0.49 -3.73 2.11
N ILE A 81 0.26 -4.13 3.35
CA ILE A 81 1.33 -4.49 4.29
C ILE A 81 2.14 -5.67 3.76
N ASN A 82 1.48 -6.68 3.19
CA ASN A 82 2.17 -7.83 2.59
C ASN A 82 3.02 -7.41 1.40
N PHE A 83 2.49 -6.56 0.53
CA PHE A 83 3.25 -6.03 -0.61
C PHE A 83 4.47 -5.22 -0.18
N GLN A 84 4.34 -4.35 0.82
CA GLN A 84 5.47 -3.60 1.38
C GLN A 84 6.58 -4.53 1.89
N LYS A 85 6.23 -5.66 2.52
CA LYS A 85 7.20 -6.68 2.94
C LYS A 85 7.93 -7.32 1.76
N VAL A 86 7.21 -7.63 0.67
CA VAL A 86 7.80 -8.20 -0.56
C VAL A 86 8.78 -7.21 -1.20
N VAL A 87 8.37 -5.95 -1.37
CA VAL A 87 9.21 -4.89 -1.92
C VAL A 87 10.47 -4.71 -1.05
N LYS A 88 10.32 -4.63 0.27
CA LYS A 88 11.46 -4.53 1.19
C LYS A 88 12.42 -5.70 1.05
N THR A 89 11.89 -6.92 0.97
CA THR A 89 12.70 -8.13 0.79
C THR A 89 13.49 -8.08 -0.53
N ASN A 90 12.90 -7.56 -1.60
CA ASN A 90 13.56 -7.41 -2.90
C ASN A 90 14.65 -6.33 -2.86
N ILE A 91 14.41 -5.20 -2.18
CA ILE A 91 15.44 -4.17 -1.95
C ILE A 91 16.61 -4.76 -1.16
N ASP A 92 16.35 -5.46 -0.05
CA ASP A 92 17.38 -6.09 0.78
C ASP A 92 18.22 -7.12 -0.01
N LYS A 93 17.62 -7.81 -0.99
CA LYS A 93 18.35 -8.70 -1.92
C LYS A 93 19.25 -7.90 -2.85
N ILE A 94 18.75 -6.82 -3.44
CA ILE A 94 19.52 -5.94 -4.34
C ILE A 94 20.71 -5.33 -3.61
N GLU A 95 20.51 -4.84 -2.38
CA GLU A 95 21.59 -4.28 -1.56
C GLU A 95 22.66 -5.32 -1.22
N ARG A 96 22.26 -6.54 -0.84
CA ARG A 96 23.20 -7.65 -0.64
C ARG A 96 23.97 -8.00 -1.90
N MET A 97 23.31 -8.05 -3.06
CA MET A 97 23.99 -8.28 -4.34
C MET A 97 25.01 -7.18 -4.67
N LYS A 98 24.69 -5.92 -4.40
CA LYS A 98 25.62 -4.79 -4.56
C LYS A 98 26.84 -4.93 -3.62
N GLN A 99 26.60 -5.23 -2.35
CA GLN A 99 27.67 -5.45 -1.36
C GLN A 99 28.59 -6.61 -1.76
N HIS A 100 28.03 -7.72 -2.22
CA HIS A 100 28.81 -8.84 -2.74
C HIS A 100 29.63 -8.44 -3.97
N LYS A 101 29.03 -7.74 -4.94
CA LYS A 101 29.76 -7.26 -6.13
C LYS A 101 30.93 -6.34 -5.75
N HIS A 102 30.74 -5.43 -4.81
CA HIS A 102 31.81 -4.57 -4.30
C HIS A 102 32.89 -5.34 -3.53
N ALA A 103 32.50 -6.33 -2.73
CA ALA A 103 33.45 -7.21 -2.04
C ALA A 103 34.29 -8.03 -3.03
N TYR A 104 33.66 -8.64 -4.04
CA TYR A 104 34.36 -9.36 -5.12
C TYR A 104 35.31 -8.44 -5.89
N GLN A 105 34.88 -7.23 -6.26
CA GLN A 105 35.74 -6.27 -6.96
C GLN A 105 36.94 -5.83 -6.12
N ASN A 106 36.75 -5.54 -4.84
CA ASN A 106 37.84 -5.16 -3.94
C ASN A 106 38.82 -6.31 -3.68
N GLN A 107 38.32 -7.54 -3.58
CA GLN A 107 39.14 -8.73 -3.37
C GLN A 107 39.95 -9.09 -4.63
N TYR A 108 39.39 -8.88 -5.82
CA TYR A 108 40.11 -9.05 -7.10
C TYR A 108 41.19 -7.99 -7.29
N LEU A 109 40.89 -6.72 -6.98
CA LEU A 109 41.86 -5.61 -6.99
C LEU A 109 43.03 -5.83 -6.02
N GLN A 110 42.79 -6.43 -4.84
CA GLN A 110 43.84 -6.81 -3.91
C GLN A 110 44.64 -8.03 -4.36
N ALA A 111 44.03 -9.00 -5.04
CA ALA A 111 44.72 -10.19 -5.54
C ALA A 111 45.63 -9.91 -6.74
N GLU A 112 45.30 -8.91 -7.57
CA GLU A 112 46.14 -8.46 -8.69
C GLU A 112 47.15 -7.36 -8.30
N GLY A 113 47.04 -6.78 -7.10
CA GLY A 113 47.96 -5.80 -6.54
C GLY A 113 49.14 -6.43 -5.81
N TYR A 114 50.24 -6.68 -6.53
CA TYR A 114 51.62 -6.89 -6.05
C TYR A 114 51.82 -7.37 -4.60
N PHE A 115 52.19 -8.65 -4.44
CA PHE A 115 53.02 -9.08 -3.32
C PHE A 115 54.39 -8.39 -3.43
N VAL A 116 54.59 -7.30 -2.69
CA VAL A 116 55.94 -6.77 -2.46
C VAL A 116 56.55 -7.60 -1.32
N ASP A 117 57.36 -8.59 -1.70
CA ASP A 117 58.18 -9.38 -0.79
C ASP A 117 59.28 -8.48 -0.22
N ASN A 118 59.03 -7.87 0.94
CA ASN A 118 60.07 -7.21 1.74
C ASN A 118 60.95 -8.29 2.39
N ARG A 119 61.88 -8.85 1.60
CA ARG A 119 63.01 -9.58 2.17
C ARG A 119 64.07 -8.59 2.61
N ASN A 120 64.26 -8.54 3.93
CA ASN A 120 65.43 -7.98 4.61
C ASN A 120 66.71 -8.73 4.19
#